data_AF-A0A5Q0MFD4-F1
#
_entry.id   AF-A0A5Q0MFD4-F1
#
_cell.length_a   1.000
_cell.length_b   1.000
_cell.length_c   1.000
_cell.angle_alpha   90.00
_cell.angle_beta   90.00
_cell.angle_gamma   90.00
#
_symmetry.space_group_name_H-M   'P 1'
#
loop_
_entity.id
_entity.type
_entity.pdbx_description
1 polymer ?
#
loop_
_entity_poly.entity_id
_entity_poly.type
_entity_poly.pdbx_seq_one_letter_code
_entity_poly.pdbx_strand_id
1 'polypeptide(L)'
;MEDTKSAKVWLRIFAAGYLVCCALLVVSLFTPIPYGDLTRIGRISEQEFGWHVPPPPIPDANVKTWPIQESDILVIGDSFSVRYVWQSVLVGAGYKLTTTHWDNTGPLCEDFASWLQKSGFKGKVVIVESIERLLEDRIEKSAACKTMKHAFKPTPPPGENPSKPAPGFQLNWDAQLLSGWFTYHNTRAILRSDSWTNTPEHWGPLIDARKVPDGCKQFSHRACDKLLVTAEDRVNAPLSVESARFMKRFENSAAPYKVVWMVVPNKSTVYLQQNHADAFRAEFNPQNIGPDLFDLAEKNRFKMTDLFPANETHVSTQGYILFGQRMLEAVREVLPAPIAKSQ
;
A
#
# COMPACT_ATOMS: atom_id res chain seq x y z
N MET A 1 -53.48 34.77 -19.27
CA MET A 1 -52.90 35.13 -17.94
C MET A 1 -52.45 33.91 -17.12
N GLU A 2 -52.82 32.69 -17.54
CA GLU A 2 -52.44 31.43 -16.90
C GLU A 2 -51.01 30.99 -17.30
N ASP A 3 -50.64 31.16 -18.58
CA ASP A 3 -49.29 30.84 -19.10
C ASP A 3 -48.15 31.58 -18.40
N THR A 4 -48.39 32.81 -17.95
CA THR A 4 -47.38 33.65 -17.30
C THR A 4 -47.05 33.18 -15.88
N LYS A 5 -47.99 32.49 -15.20
CA LYS A 5 -47.74 31.89 -13.88
C LYS A 5 -46.89 30.63 -14.02
N SER A 6 -47.21 29.79 -14.99
CA SER A 6 -46.46 28.57 -15.30
C SER A 6 -45.01 28.88 -15.69
N ALA A 7 -44.77 29.90 -16.54
CA ALA A 7 -43.43 30.34 -16.92
C ALA A 7 -42.60 30.86 -15.72
N LYS A 8 -43.22 31.64 -14.81
CA LYS A 8 -42.55 32.14 -13.60
C LYS A 8 -42.18 31.02 -12.63
N VAL A 9 -43.03 30.02 -12.48
CA VAL A 9 -42.74 28.85 -11.62
C VAL A 9 -41.60 28.05 -12.21
N TRP A 10 -41.62 27.78 -13.52
CA TRP A 10 -40.54 27.07 -14.21
C TRP A 10 -39.19 27.79 -14.08
N LEU A 11 -39.16 29.10 -14.33
CA LEU A 11 -37.93 29.91 -14.18
C LEU A 11 -37.39 29.88 -12.76
N ARG A 12 -38.25 29.90 -11.74
CA ARG A 12 -37.82 29.79 -10.34
C ARG A 12 -37.21 28.42 -10.03
N ILE A 13 -37.83 27.34 -10.49
CA ILE A 13 -37.31 25.98 -10.30
C ILE A 13 -35.96 25.84 -11.01
N PHE A 14 -35.87 26.29 -12.26
CA PHE A 14 -34.64 26.26 -13.03
C PHE A 14 -33.53 27.08 -12.36
N ALA A 15 -33.82 28.32 -11.95
CA ALA A 15 -32.85 29.18 -11.28
C ALA A 15 -32.39 28.58 -9.94
N ALA A 16 -33.31 28.01 -9.15
CA ALA A 16 -32.96 27.32 -7.91
C ALA A 16 -32.03 26.12 -8.17
N GLY A 17 -32.38 25.27 -9.14
CA GLY A 17 -31.54 24.13 -9.54
C GLY A 17 -30.16 24.58 -10.04
N TYR A 18 -30.11 25.62 -10.86
CA TYR A 18 -28.87 26.20 -11.37
C TYR A 18 -27.98 26.72 -10.24
N LEU A 19 -28.55 27.47 -9.28
CA LEU A 19 -27.81 27.97 -8.11
C LEU A 19 -27.26 26.83 -7.25
N VAL A 20 -28.03 25.74 -7.07
CA VAL A 20 -27.55 24.54 -6.37
C VAL A 20 -26.38 23.91 -7.11
N CYS A 21 -26.47 23.74 -8.44
CA CYS A 21 -25.37 23.23 -9.25
C CYS A 21 -24.13 24.14 -9.18
N CYS A 22 -24.29 25.46 -9.26
CA CYS A 22 -23.17 26.40 -9.09
C CYS A 22 -22.53 26.30 -7.72
N ALA A 23 -23.32 26.20 -6.65
CA ALA A 23 -22.79 26.03 -5.29
C ALA A 23 -22.02 24.71 -5.15
N LEU A 24 -22.57 23.60 -5.66
CA LEU A 24 -21.91 22.29 -5.65
C LEU A 24 -20.61 22.29 -6.46
N LEU A 25 -20.59 23.00 -7.60
CA LEU A 25 -19.40 23.17 -8.43
C LEU A 25 -18.33 23.95 -7.66
N VAL A 26 -18.68 25.10 -7.07
CA VAL A 26 -17.74 25.89 -6.27
C VAL A 26 -17.18 25.06 -5.11
N VAL A 27 -18.03 24.35 -4.36
CA VAL A 27 -17.56 23.48 -3.27
C VAL A 27 -16.60 22.41 -3.79
N SER A 28 -16.92 21.77 -4.91
CA SER A 28 -16.07 20.72 -5.50
C SER A 28 -14.73 21.26 -6.03
N LEU A 29 -14.72 22.43 -6.69
CA LEU A 29 -13.50 23.07 -7.21
C LEU A 29 -12.52 23.47 -6.10
N PHE A 30 -13.04 23.90 -4.95
CA PHE A 30 -12.23 24.30 -3.79
C PHE A 30 -11.97 23.15 -2.80
N THR A 31 -12.52 21.96 -3.03
CA THR A 31 -12.17 20.77 -2.27
C THR A 31 -10.77 20.31 -2.69
N PRO A 32 -9.81 20.14 -1.75
CA PRO A 32 -8.45 19.70 -2.09
C PRO A 32 -8.43 18.44 -2.95
N ILE A 33 -7.52 18.39 -3.93
CA ILE A 33 -7.33 17.22 -4.77
C ILE A 33 -6.79 16.09 -3.90
N PRO A 34 -7.46 14.92 -3.84
CA PRO A 34 -6.99 13.81 -3.03
C PRO A 34 -5.70 13.22 -3.62
N TYR A 35 -4.70 13.05 -2.77
CA TYR A 35 -3.41 12.45 -3.10
C TYR A 35 -3.16 11.14 -2.34
N GLY A 36 -3.92 10.89 -1.26
CA GLY A 36 -3.97 9.60 -0.59
C GLY A 36 -5.03 8.69 -1.20
N ASP A 37 -4.75 7.38 -1.22
CA ASP A 37 -5.68 6.39 -1.76
C ASP A 37 -7.01 6.32 -0.99
N LEU A 38 -6.98 6.37 0.33
CA LEU A 38 -8.16 6.18 1.18
C LEU A 38 -9.09 7.40 1.15
N THR A 39 -8.53 8.60 1.11
CA THR A 39 -9.27 9.86 0.94
C THR A 39 -9.87 9.97 -0.47
N ARG A 40 -9.13 9.54 -1.50
CA ARG A 40 -9.62 9.48 -2.89
C ARG A 40 -10.79 8.50 -3.04
N ILE A 41 -10.63 7.26 -2.58
CA ILE A 41 -11.66 6.22 -2.68
C ILE A 41 -12.85 6.54 -1.78
N GLY A 42 -12.59 6.95 -0.54
CA GLY A 42 -13.61 7.26 0.44
C GLY A 42 -14.35 8.57 0.19
N ARG A 43 -13.84 9.44 -0.70
CA ARG A 43 -14.24 10.85 -0.81
C ARG A 43 -14.22 11.47 0.59
N ILE A 44 -13.04 11.56 1.18
CA ILE A 44 -12.79 12.06 2.54
C ILE A 44 -11.75 13.19 2.43
N SER A 45 -11.85 14.18 3.32
CA SER A 45 -11.06 15.41 3.25
C SER A 45 -9.56 15.14 3.46
N GLU A 46 -8.74 15.53 2.48
CA GLU A 46 -7.27 15.61 2.67
C GLU A 46 -6.88 16.66 3.69
N GLN A 47 -7.66 17.72 3.86
CA GLN A 47 -7.35 18.72 4.87
C GLN A 47 -7.41 18.13 6.30
N GLU A 48 -8.30 17.16 6.51
CA GLU A 48 -8.46 16.51 7.81
C GLU A 48 -7.56 15.29 7.99
N PHE A 49 -7.31 14.53 6.91
CA PHE A 49 -6.64 13.21 6.94
C PHE A 49 -5.30 13.13 6.21
N GLY A 50 -4.93 14.15 5.46
CA GLY A 50 -3.66 14.22 4.74
C GLY A 50 -2.49 14.31 5.69
N TRP A 51 -1.42 13.56 5.38
CA TRP A 51 -0.16 13.70 6.10
C TRP A 51 0.52 15.04 5.81
N HIS A 52 1.22 15.57 6.81
CA HIS A 52 1.97 16.82 6.74
C HIS A 52 3.49 16.62 6.87
N VAL A 53 3.94 15.42 7.22
CA VAL A 53 5.38 15.11 7.31
C VAL A 53 5.94 14.96 5.89
N PRO A 54 6.90 15.80 5.47
CA PRO A 54 7.49 15.66 4.15
C PRO A 54 8.26 14.33 4.06
N PRO A 55 8.17 13.61 2.93
CA PRO A 55 8.90 12.36 2.76
C PRO A 55 10.41 12.62 2.75
N PRO A 56 11.23 11.74 3.33
CA PRO A 56 12.68 11.81 3.20
C PRO A 56 13.10 11.68 1.72
N PRO A 57 14.19 12.34 1.29
CA PRO A 57 14.67 12.24 -0.08
C PRO A 57 15.22 10.85 -0.38
N ILE A 58 14.96 10.38 -1.60
CA ILE A 58 15.53 9.15 -2.15
C ILE A 58 16.36 9.54 -3.36
N PRO A 59 17.64 9.14 -3.45
CA PRO A 59 18.45 9.42 -4.64
C PRO A 59 17.80 8.80 -5.89
N ASP A 60 17.63 9.59 -6.96
CA ASP A 60 17.08 9.10 -8.25
C ASP A 60 17.88 7.89 -8.77
N ALA A 61 19.20 7.92 -8.56
CA ALA A 61 20.10 6.84 -8.93
C ALA A 61 19.77 5.48 -8.27
N ASN A 62 18.98 5.49 -7.19
CA ASN A 62 18.55 4.29 -6.46
C ASN A 62 17.14 3.82 -6.85
N VAL A 63 16.35 4.63 -7.56
CA VAL A 63 15.01 4.29 -8.03
C VAL A 63 15.11 3.72 -9.44
N LYS A 64 15.68 2.52 -9.57
CA LYS A 64 15.91 1.88 -10.86
C LYS A 64 15.82 0.37 -10.80
N THR A 65 15.76 -0.25 -11.97
CA THR A 65 15.65 -1.69 -12.19
C THR A 65 16.71 -2.17 -13.16
N TRP A 66 17.05 -3.45 -13.13
CA TRP A 66 17.95 -4.10 -14.08
C TRP A 66 17.22 -5.17 -14.88
N PRO A 67 17.75 -5.56 -16.07
CA PRO A 67 17.33 -6.78 -16.72
C PRO A 67 17.46 -7.98 -15.77
N ILE A 68 16.52 -8.93 -15.85
CA ILE A 68 16.52 -10.09 -14.97
C ILE A 68 17.81 -10.92 -15.08
N GLN A 69 18.46 -10.93 -16.25
CA GLN A 69 19.72 -11.64 -16.48
C GLN A 69 20.93 -10.99 -15.77
N GLU A 70 20.80 -9.73 -15.36
CA GLU A 70 21.84 -8.97 -14.65
C GLU A 70 21.52 -8.75 -13.16
N SER A 71 20.34 -9.16 -12.72
CA SER A 71 19.87 -8.90 -11.37
C SER A 71 20.43 -9.91 -10.37
N ASP A 72 20.85 -9.42 -9.22
CA ASP A 72 21.28 -10.24 -8.08
C ASP A 72 20.06 -10.78 -7.32
N ILE A 73 19.00 -9.97 -7.29
CA ILE A 73 17.78 -10.17 -6.52
C ILE A 73 16.56 -9.97 -7.43
N LEU A 74 15.63 -10.93 -7.40
CA LEU A 74 14.28 -10.76 -7.94
C LEU A 74 13.33 -10.38 -6.81
N VAL A 75 12.53 -9.34 -7.00
CA VAL A 75 11.39 -9.00 -6.14
C VAL A 75 10.10 -9.40 -6.84
N ILE A 76 9.28 -10.21 -6.19
CA ILE A 76 7.88 -10.48 -6.57
C ILE A 76 7.03 -9.81 -5.51
N GLY A 77 6.44 -8.67 -5.83
CA GLY A 77 5.74 -7.86 -4.84
C GLY A 77 4.38 -7.39 -5.31
N ASP A 78 3.67 -6.70 -4.44
CA ASP A 78 2.41 -6.04 -4.77
C ASP A 78 2.58 -4.51 -4.87
N SER A 79 1.52 -3.75 -4.61
CA SER A 79 1.54 -2.29 -4.61
C SER A 79 2.56 -1.71 -3.62
N PHE A 80 3.00 -2.47 -2.61
CA PHE A 80 4.09 -2.06 -1.73
C PHE A 80 5.48 -2.09 -2.38
N SER A 81 5.62 -2.72 -3.54
CA SER A 81 6.89 -2.80 -4.29
C SER A 81 6.89 -1.98 -5.59
N VAL A 82 5.74 -1.48 -6.07
CA VAL A 82 5.68 -0.77 -7.37
C VAL A 82 6.32 0.63 -7.35
N ARG A 83 6.42 1.25 -6.17
CA ARG A 83 7.04 2.58 -6.01
C ARG A 83 8.57 2.52 -5.85
N TYR A 84 9.17 1.33 -5.75
CA TYR A 84 10.62 1.12 -5.63
C TYR A 84 11.27 1.76 -4.39
N VAL A 85 10.47 2.14 -3.39
CA VAL A 85 10.92 2.93 -2.23
C VAL A 85 11.83 2.09 -1.32
N TRP A 86 11.33 0.95 -0.82
CA TRP A 86 12.14 0.10 0.05
C TRP A 86 13.27 -0.58 -0.72
N GLN A 87 13.06 -0.90 -2.00
CA GLN A 87 14.09 -1.43 -2.88
C GLN A 87 15.26 -0.46 -3.06
N SER A 88 15.01 0.84 -3.03
CA SER A 88 16.06 1.86 -3.16
C SER A 88 17.15 1.74 -2.08
N VAL A 89 16.81 1.18 -0.91
CA VAL A 89 17.77 0.90 0.17
C VAL A 89 18.75 -0.20 -0.24
N LEU A 90 18.25 -1.28 -0.86
CA LEU A 90 19.09 -2.38 -1.35
C LEU A 90 19.92 -1.92 -2.57
N VAL A 91 19.32 -1.15 -3.46
CA VAL A 91 20.03 -0.57 -4.61
C VAL A 91 21.15 0.37 -4.15
N GLY A 92 20.88 1.23 -3.16
CA GLY A 92 21.88 2.10 -2.56
C GLY A 92 23.01 1.35 -1.86
N ALA A 93 22.75 0.11 -1.42
CA ALA A 93 23.77 -0.81 -0.90
C ALA A 93 24.52 -1.58 -1.99
N GLY A 94 24.23 -1.33 -3.27
CA GLY A 94 24.95 -1.87 -4.43
C GLY A 94 24.29 -3.06 -5.12
N TYR A 95 23.16 -3.58 -4.61
CA TYR A 95 22.48 -4.73 -5.22
C TYR A 95 21.75 -4.32 -6.51
N LYS A 96 21.78 -5.21 -7.51
CA LYS A 96 20.97 -5.09 -8.72
C LYS A 96 19.65 -5.82 -8.55
N LEU A 97 18.55 -5.08 -8.66
CA LEU A 97 17.20 -5.62 -8.46
C LEU A 97 16.39 -5.59 -9.76
N THR A 98 15.61 -6.63 -9.99
CA THR A 98 14.44 -6.57 -10.89
C THR A 98 13.19 -6.82 -10.07
N THR A 99 12.12 -6.08 -10.34
CA THR A 99 10.82 -6.26 -9.67
C THR A 99 9.78 -6.75 -10.68
N THR A 100 8.91 -7.65 -10.26
CA THR A 100 7.66 -8.00 -10.94
C THR A 100 6.50 -7.94 -9.96
N HIS A 101 5.28 -7.76 -10.48
CA HIS A 101 4.06 -7.67 -9.68
C HIS A 101 3.35 -9.02 -9.66
N TRP A 102 2.64 -9.34 -8.57
CA TRP A 102 1.79 -10.54 -8.48
C TRP A 102 0.83 -10.70 -9.67
N ASP A 103 0.28 -9.61 -10.19
CA ASP A 103 -0.62 -9.64 -11.36
C ASP A 103 0.09 -10.06 -12.67
N ASN A 104 1.41 -9.89 -12.75
CA ASN A 104 2.20 -10.31 -13.91
C ASN A 104 2.62 -11.79 -13.80
N THR A 105 2.85 -12.29 -12.59
CA THR A 105 3.28 -13.68 -12.36
C THR A 105 2.10 -14.64 -12.23
N GLY A 106 1.02 -14.18 -11.60
CA GLY A 106 0.01 -15.05 -11.00
C GLY A 106 0.53 -15.72 -9.72
N PRO A 107 -0.12 -16.82 -9.28
CA PRO A 107 0.34 -17.60 -8.12
C PRO A 107 1.75 -18.18 -8.34
N LEU A 108 2.47 -18.44 -7.26
CA LEU A 108 3.78 -19.08 -7.33
C LEU A 108 3.60 -20.60 -7.30
N CYS A 109 3.82 -21.23 -8.45
CA CYS A 109 3.46 -22.62 -8.66
C CYS A 109 4.62 -23.59 -8.35
N GLU A 110 4.33 -24.90 -8.33
CA GLU A 110 5.33 -25.95 -8.08
C GLU A 110 6.57 -25.88 -8.99
N ASP A 111 6.41 -25.47 -10.26
CA ASP A 111 7.50 -25.35 -11.23
C ASP A 111 8.25 -23.99 -11.18
N PHE A 112 8.03 -23.18 -10.14
CA PHE A 112 8.57 -21.83 -9.99
C PHE A 112 10.08 -21.74 -10.26
N ALA A 113 10.90 -22.64 -9.71
CA ALA A 113 12.34 -22.59 -9.91
C ALA A 113 12.74 -22.80 -11.38
N SER A 114 12.07 -23.73 -12.07
CA SER A 114 12.29 -23.98 -13.50
C SER A 114 11.81 -22.81 -14.35
N TRP A 115 10.67 -22.23 -14.01
CA TRP A 115 10.16 -21.03 -14.65
C TRP A 115 11.13 -19.84 -14.52
N LEU A 116 11.66 -19.62 -13.31
CA LEU A 116 12.59 -18.54 -13.03
C LEU A 116 13.92 -18.76 -13.77
N GLN A 117 14.42 -20.00 -13.83
CA GLN A 117 15.62 -20.32 -14.61
C GLN A 117 15.42 -20.04 -16.11
N LYS A 118 14.24 -20.37 -16.67
CA LYS A 118 13.89 -20.08 -18.07
C LYS A 118 13.81 -18.59 -18.38
N SER A 119 13.50 -17.74 -17.40
CA SER A 119 13.55 -16.27 -17.57
C SER A 119 14.99 -15.75 -17.76
N GLY A 120 16.00 -16.56 -17.45
CA GLY A 120 17.40 -16.20 -17.49
C GLY A 120 17.92 -15.54 -16.22
N PHE A 121 17.16 -15.59 -15.12
CA PHE A 121 17.64 -15.09 -13.82
C PHE A 121 18.89 -15.84 -13.38
N LYS A 122 19.97 -15.09 -13.13
CA LYS A 122 21.26 -15.62 -12.65
C LYS A 122 21.54 -15.30 -11.18
N GLY A 123 20.71 -14.43 -10.59
CA GLY A 123 20.76 -14.12 -9.17
C GLY A 123 20.39 -15.32 -8.31
N LYS A 124 20.59 -15.18 -7.00
CA LYS A 124 20.37 -16.27 -6.03
C LYS A 124 19.24 -16.00 -5.06
N VAL A 125 18.79 -14.75 -4.94
CA VAL A 125 17.79 -14.36 -3.95
C VAL A 125 16.51 -13.93 -4.64
N VAL A 126 15.38 -14.43 -4.13
CA VAL A 126 14.04 -13.97 -4.48
C VAL A 126 13.40 -13.40 -3.22
N ILE A 127 13.01 -12.13 -3.26
CA ILE A 127 12.17 -11.53 -2.23
C ILE A 127 10.73 -11.68 -2.67
N VAL A 128 9.91 -12.37 -1.87
CA VAL A 128 8.47 -12.47 -2.10
C VAL A 128 7.78 -11.56 -1.09
N GLU A 129 7.22 -10.48 -1.60
CA GLU A 129 6.60 -9.41 -0.82
C GLU A 129 5.08 -9.44 -0.97
N SER A 130 4.38 -9.30 0.15
CA SER A 130 2.92 -9.22 0.18
C SER A 130 2.44 -8.48 1.41
N ILE A 131 1.43 -7.63 1.24
CA ILE A 131 0.60 -7.17 2.36
C ILE A 131 -0.19 -8.33 2.98
N GLU A 132 -0.31 -8.30 4.31
CA GLU A 132 -0.96 -9.31 5.12
C GLU A 132 -2.36 -9.68 4.60
N ARG A 133 -3.24 -8.69 4.36
CA ARG A 133 -4.63 -8.93 3.92
C ARG A 133 -4.77 -9.69 2.59
N LEU A 134 -3.73 -9.75 1.76
CA LEU A 134 -3.74 -10.44 0.46
C LEU A 134 -2.96 -11.76 0.46
N LEU A 135 -2.14 -12.01 1.48
CA LEU A 135 -1.18 -13.11 1.44
C LEU A 135 -1.86 -14.48 1.58
N GLU A 136 -2.92 -14.61 2.37
CA GLU A 136 -3.63 -15.90 2.53
C GLU A 136 -4.19 -16.40 1.20
N ASP A 137 -4.94 -15.56 0.46
CA ASP A 137 -5.48 -15.89 -0.87
C ASP A 137 -4.38 -16.23 -1.89
N ARG A 138 -3.24 -15.52 -1.82
CA ARG A 138 -2.07 -15.82 -2.67
C ARG A 138 -1.47 -17.18 -2.35
N ILE A 139 -1.40 -17.54 -1.06
CA ILE A 139 -0.92 -18.84 -0.60
C ILE A 139 -1.87 -19.95 -1.04
N GLU A 140 -3.18 -19.79 -0.86
CA GLU A 140 -4.18 -20.79 -1.29
C GLU A 140 -4.09 -21.05 -2.80
N LYS A 141 -4.03 -19.99 -3.62
CA LYS A 141 -3.87 -20.10 -5.07
C LYS A 141 -2.53 -20.74 -5.46
N SER A 142 -1.46 -20.43 -4.73
CA SER A 142 -0.12 -21.00 -4.97
C SER A 142 -0.07 -22.48 -4.60
N ALA A 143 -0.68 -22.88 -3.48
CA ALA A 143 -0.77 -24.27 -3.04
C ALA A 143 -1.55 -25.16 -4.02
N ALA A 144 -2.52 -24.60 -4.74
CA ALA A 144 -3.26 -25.30 -5.78
C ALA A 144 -2.57 -25.24 -7.17
N CYS A 145 -1.48 -24.47 -7.33
CA CYS A 145 -0.88 -24.21 -8.63
C CYS A 145 0.30 -25.13 -8.95
N LYS A 146 0.18 -25.87 -10.06
CA LYS A 146 1.24 -26.75 -10.56
C LYS A 146 2.20 -26.10 -11.56
N THR A 147 1.73 -25.13 -12.33
CA THR A 147 2.47 -24.60 -13.49
C THR A 147 2.29 -23.09 -13.62
N MET A 148 3.41 -22.36 -13.68
CA MET A 148 3.47 -20.93 -13.98
C MET A 148 2.93 -20.66 -15.39
N LYS A 149 1.90 -19.81 -15.49
CA LYS A 149 1.17 -19.59 -16.77
C LYS A 149 1.76 -18.50 -17.65
N HIS A 150 2.40 -17.50 -17.04
CA HIS A 150 2.85 -16.29 -17.75
C HIS A 150 4.38 -16.26 -17.82
N ALA A 151 4.93 -15.76 -18.93
CA ALA A 151 6.35 -15.46 -19.00
C ALA A 151 6.72 -14.34 -18.02
N PHE A 152 7.98 -14.33 -17.55
CA PHE A 152 8.45 -13.26 -16.68
C PHE A 152 8.26 -11.89 -17.36
N LYS A 153 7.61 -10.96 -16.65
CA LYS A 153 7.40 -9.59 -17.09
C LYS A 153 7.80 -8.63 -15.96
N PRO A 154 8.84 -7.81 -16.14
CA PRO A 154 9.25 -6.85 -15.12
C PRO A 154 8.23 -5.72 -14.99
N THR A 155 8.09 -5.20 -13.78
CA THR A 155 7.37 -3.96 -13.49
C THR A 155 8.32 -2.79 -13.72
N PRO A 156 8.01 -1.82 -14.59
CA PRO A 156 8.89 -0.68 -14.82
C PRO A 156 9.06 0.15 -13.54
N PRO A 157 10.18 0.89 -13.39
CA PRO A 157 10.32 1.85 -12.30
C PRO A 157 9.23 2.93 -12.42
N PRO A 158 8.86 3.58 -11.30
CA PRO A 158 7.89 4.67 -11.35
C PRO A 158 8.42 5.80 -12.24
N GLY A 159 7.52 6.47 -12.98
CA GLY A 159 7.87 7.58 -13.85
C GLY A 159 8.37 8.83 -13.12
N GLU A 160 8.17 8.87 -11.79
CA GLU A 160 8.60 9.96 -10.93
C GLU A 160 9.17 9.42 -9.62
N ASN A 161 10.06 10.20 -9.00
CA ASN A 161 10.63 9.84 -7.70
C ASN A 161 9.54 9.86 -6.61
N PRO A 162 9.42 8.81 -5.79
CA PRO A 162 8.39 8.70 -4.75
C PRO A 162 8.59 9.63 -3.53
N SER A 163 9.72 10.35 -3.44
CA SER A 163 9.96 11.35 -2.39
C SER A 163 9.38 12.74 -2.69
N LYS A 164 8.39 12.84 -3.58
CA LYS A 164 7.70 14.12 -3.84
C LYS A 164 6.85 14.54 -2.64
N PRO A 165 6.87 15.83 -2.25
CA PRO A 165 5.99 16.33 -1.20
C PRO A 165 4.53 16.25 -1.62
N ALA A 166 3.62 16.37 -0.64
CA ALA A 166 2.19 16.48 -0.91
C ALA A 166 1.94 17.67 -1.86
N PRO A 167 0.99 17.54 -2.80
CA PRO A 167 0.66 18.63 -3.71
C PRO A 167 0.16 19.83 -2.90
N GLY A 168 0.60 21.04 -3.29
CA GLY A 168 0.06 22.28 -2.74
C GLY A 168 -1.39 22.52 -3.18
N PHE A 169 -1.99 23.61 -2.70
CA PHE A 169 -3.34 23.99 -3.12
C PHE A 169 -3.43 24.18 -4.63
N GLN A 170 -4.41 23.53 -5.25
CA GLN A 170 -4.78 23.67 -6.65
C GLN A 170 -6.30 23.57 -6.77
N LEU A 171 -6.88 24.27 -7.75
CA LEU A 171 -8.28 24.09 -8.09
C LEU A 171 -8.49 22.69 -8.66
N ASN A 172 -9.50 22.00 -8.13
CA ASN A 172 -9.83 20.64 -8.53
C ASN A 172 -10.69 20.64 -9.81
N TRP A 173 -10.06 20.96 -10.93
CA TRP A 173 -10.74 21.10 -12.23
C TRP A 173 -11.39 19.80 -12.72
N ASP A 174 -10.87 18.64 -12.29
CA ASP A 174 -11.39 17.32 -12.63
C ASP A 174 -12.45 16.81 -11.63
N ALA A 175 -12.84 17.65 -10.67
CA ALA A 175 -13.83 17.28 -9.67
C ALA A 175 -15.21 17.01 -10.29
N GLN A 176 -15.80 15.87 -9.94
CA GLN A 176 -17.22 15.63 -10.19
C GLN A 176 -18.06 16.62 -9.39
N LEU A 177 -19.20 17.06 -9.94
CA LEU A 177 -20.07 18.07 -9.34
C LEU A 177 -20.42 17.83 -7.86
N LEU A 178 -20.62 16.56 -7.49
CA LEU A 178 -21.00 16.16 -6.12
C LEU A 178 -19.82 15.75 -5.23
N SER A 179 -18.60 15.72 -5.76
CA SER A 179 -17.42 15.21 -5.02
C SER A 179 -17.15 15.99 -3.73
N GLY A 180 -17.25 17.33 -3.77
CA GLY A 180 -17.08 18.17 -2.58
C GLY A 180 -18.16 17.96 -1.54
N TRP A 181 -19.42 17.76 -1.97
CA TRP A 181 -20.53 17.43 -1.07
C TRP A 181 -20.31 16.09 -0.36
N PHE A 182 -19.98 15.03 -1.11
CA PHE A 182 -19.67 13.72 -0.51
C PHE A 182 -18.48 13.81 0.43
N THR A 183 -17.44 14.56 0.05
CA THR A 183 -16.25 14.79 0.87
C THR A 183 -16.62 15.42 2.21
N TYR A 184 -17.40 16.49 2.17
CA TYR A 184 -17.89 17.14 3.38
C TYR A 184 -18.73 16.18 4.24
N HIS A 185 -19.72 15.50 3.64
CA HIS A 185 -20.63 14.62 4.36
C HIS A 185 -19.90 13.44 5.04
N ASN A 186 -19.06 12.72 4.29
CA ASN A 186 -18.32 11.56 4.80
C ASN A 186 -17.34 11.98 5.89
N THR A 187 -16.59 13.08 5.68
CA THR A 187 -15.68 13.62 6.69
C THR A 187 -16.42 13.98 7.97
N ARG A 188 -17.56 14.68 7.87
CA ARG A 188 -18.37 15.04 9.05
C ARG A 188 -18.97 13.83 9.77
N ALA A 189 -19.29 12.76 9.05
CA ALA A 189 -19.73 11.52 9.67
C ALA A 189 -18.60 10.89 10.49
N ILE A 190 -17.40 10.77 9.90
CA ILE A 190 -16.21 10.22 10.57
C ILE A 190 -15.83 11.04 11.80
N LEU A 191 -15.80 12.37 11.70
CA LEU A 191 -15.41 13.23 12.82
C LEU A 191 -16.38 13.17 14.01
N ARG A 192 -17.64 12.75 13.78
CA ARG A 192 -18.67 12.66 14.83
C ARG A 192 -18.83 11.28 15.42
N SER A 193 -18.14 10.26 14.91
CA SER A 193 -18.27 8.89 15.36
C SER A 193 -16.93 8.26 15.72
N ASP A 194 -16.94 7.24 16.56
CA ASP A 194 -15.74 6.45 16.86
C ASP A 194 -15.48 5.35 15.82
N SER A 195 -16.51 5.00 15.05
CA SER A 195 -16.44 4.09 13.92
C SER A 195 -17.30 4.60 12.76
N TRP A 196 -16.79 4.42 11.54
CA TRP A 196 -17.51 4.70 10.31
C TRP A 196 -17.04 3.72 9.23
N THR A 197 -17.94 3.28 8.37
CA THR A 197 -17.64 2.37 7.27
C THR A 197 -18.32 2.85 6.01
N ASN A 198 -17.54 3.01 4.95
CA ASN A 198 -18.08 3.22 3.62
C ASN A 198 -18.46 1.86 3.01
N THR A 199 -19.75 1.65 2.75
CA THR A 199 -20.26 0.41 2.14
C THR A 199 -21.09 0.74 0.89
N PRO A 200 -20.46 1.06 -0.25
CA PRO A 200 -21.21 1.21 -1.50
C PRO A 200 -21.91 -0.10 -1.88
N GLU A 201 -23.16 -0.02 -2.33
CA GLU A 201 -24.02 -1.19 -2.60
C GLU A 201 -23.38 -2.24 -3.51
N HIS A 202 -22.63 -1.80 -4.53
CA HIS A 202 -22.01 -2.69 -5.51
C HIS A 202 -20.64 -3.26 -5.10
N TRP A 203 -19.97 -2.66 -4.12
CA TRP A 203 -18.57 -2.97 -3.81
C TRP A 203 -18.37 -3.51 -2.39
N GLY A 204 -19.40 -3.46 -1.55
CA GLY A 204 -19.30 -3.83 -0.14
C GLY A 204 -18.45 -2.83 0.66
N PRO A 205 -17.98 -3.21 1.87
CA PRO A 205 -17.15 -2.34 2.70
C PRO A 205 -15.82 -2.02 2.00
N LEU A 206 -15.53 -0.73 1.81
CA LEU A 206 -14.30 -0.28 1.16
C LEU A 206 -13.33 0.38 2.13
N ILE A 207 -13.82 1.36 2.90
CA ILE A 207 -13.00 2.17 3.80
C ILE A 207 -13.62 2.15 5.18
N ASP A 208 -12.79 1.91 6.18
CA ASP A 208 -13.13 2.01 7.58
C ASP A 208 -12.41 3.19 8.21
N ALA A 209 -13.13 3.97 9.02
CA ALA A 209 -12.53 4.95 9.92
C ALA A 209 -12.73 4.49 11.37
N ARG A 210 -11.66 4.49 12.17
CA ARG A 210 -11.68 4.07 13.57
C ARG A 210 -10.92 5.06 14.43
N LYS A 211 -11.35 5.23 15.67
CA LYS A 211 -10.55 5.92 16.69
C LYS A 211 -9.30 5.07 17.01
N VAL A 212 -8.14 5.72 17.08
CA VAL A 212 -6.87 5.07 17.45
C VAL A 212 -6.41 5.57 18.83
N PRO A 213 -6.03 4.66 19.75
CA PRO A 213 -5.40 5.03 21.01
C PRO A 213 -4.14 5.86 20.77
N ASP A 214 -4.03 7.02 21.45
CA ASP A 214 -2.90 7.94 21.31
C ASP A 214 -2.61 8.35 19.85
N GLY A 215 -3.64 8.46 19.00
CA GLY A 215 -3.47 8.77 17.58
C GLY A 215 -2.66 10.05 17.32
N CYS A 216 -2.88 11.10 18.11
CA CYS A 216 -2.16 12.38 17.99
C CYS A 216 -0.68 12.33 18.37
N LYS A 217 -0.17 11.21 18.90
CA LYS A 217 1.27 10.96 19.04
C LYS A 217 1.86 10.26 17.81
N GLN A 218 1.02 9.72 16.94
CA GLN A 218 1.39 8.82 15.85
C GLN A 218 1.14 9.45 14.48
N PHE A 219 0.22 10.41 14.37
CA PHE A 219 -0.16 10.99 13.08
C PHE A 219 -0.09 12.51 13.07
N SER A 220 0.21 13.08 11.90
CA SER A 220 0.37 14.53 11.71
C SER A 220 -0.87 15.24 11.18
N HIS A 221 -1.90 14.50 10.74
CA HIS A 221 -3.14 15.06 10.20
C HIS A 221 -3.99 15.72 11.30
N ARG A 222 -4.98 16.53 10.93
CA ARG A 222 -5.80 17.27 11.91
C ARG A 222 -6.71 16.38 12.73
N ALA A 223 -7.33 15.39 12.08
CA ALA A 223 -8.17 14.39 12.74
C ALA A 223 -7.32 13.28 13.38
N CYS A 224 -6.25 13.65 14.09
CA CYS A 224 -5.16 12.75 14.49
C CYS A 224 -5.57 11.57 15.37
N ASP A 225 -6.73 11.62 16.02
CA ASP A 225 -7.27 10.50 16.78
C ASP A 225 -8.04 9.49 15.92
N LYS A 226 -8.19 9.74 14.62
CA LYS A 226 -8.90 8.90 13.64
C LYS A 226 -7.93 8.33 12.61
N LEU A 227 -8.13 7.05 12.30
CA LEU A 227 -7.39 6.32 11.28
C LEU A 227 -8.33 5.84 10.19
N LEU A 228 -7.96 6.06 8.93
CA LEU A 228 -8.61 5.39 7.81
C LEU A 228 -7.82 4.11 7.47
N VAL A 229 -8.52 3.03 7.18
CA VAL A 229 -7.99 1.76 6.69
C VAL A 229 -8.87 1.24 5.56
N THR A 230 -8.33 0.36 4.72
CA THR A 230 -9.18 -0.47 3.85
C THR A 230 -10.03 -1.38 4.74
N ALA A 231 -11.27 -1.64 4.37
CA ALA A 231 -12.12 -2.51 5.19
C ALA A 231 -11.54 -3.93 5.30
N GLU A 232 -10.91 -4.43 4.22
CA GLU A 232 -10.19 -5.72 4.15
C GLU A 232 -9.15 -5.90 5.25
N ASP A 233 -8.44 -4.83 5.64
CA ASP A 233 -7.46 -4.88 6.73
C ASP A 233 -8.10 -5.36 8.06
N ARG A 234 -9.40 -5.16 8.24
CA ARG A 234 -10.12 -5.50 9.48
C ARG A 234 -11.03 -6.72 9.33
N VAL A 235 -11.56 -6.98 8.15
CA VAL A 235 -12.56 -8.04 7.94
C VAL A 235 -11.94 -9.35 7.46
N ASN A 236 -10.76 -9.31 6.84
CA ASN A 236 -10.08 -10.53 6.42
C ASN A 236 -9.59 -11.30 7.66
N ALA A 237 -9.58 -12.63 7.53
CA ALA A 237 -9.00 -13.48 8.55
C ALA A 237 -7.48 -13.20 8.67
N PRO A 238 -6.91 -13.37 9.87
CA PRO A 238 -5.47 -13.28 10.03
C PRO A 238 -4.78 -14.41 9.27
N LEU A 239 -3.50 -14.22 8.96
CA LEU A 239 -2.66 -15.28 8.41
C LEU A 239 -2.64 -16.49 9.36
N SER A 240 -2.69 -17.68 8.77
CA SER A 240 -2.73 -18.94 9.51
C SER A 240 -1.34 -19.48 9.85
N VAL A 241 -1.28 -20.43 10.79
CA VAL A 241 -0.06 -21.22 11.07
C VAL A 241 0.34 -22.01 9.80
N GLU A 242 -0.66 -22.51 9.08
CA GLU A 242 -0.50 -23.22 7.82
C GLU A 242 0.15 -22.35 6.74
N SER A 243 -0.16 -21.05 6.70
CA SER A 243 0.47 -20.09 5.80
C SER A 243 1.96 -19.95 6.06
N ALA A 244 2.40 -19.80 7.31
CA ALA A 244 3.83 -19.79 7.64
C ALA A 244 4.52 -21.10 7.22
N ARG A 245 3.89 -22.25 7.50
CA ARG A 245 4.42 -23.56 7.08
C ARG A 245 4.49 -23.71 5.56
N PHE A 246 3.50 -23.18 4.82
CA PHE A 246 3.54 -23.16 3.36
C PHE A 246 4.72 -22.34 2.86
N MET A 247 4.92 -21.14 3.40
CA MET A 247 6.01 -20.24 3.01
C MET A 247 7.38 -20.91 3.18
N LYS A 248 7.57 -21.71 4.25
CA LYS A 248 8.79 -22.52 4.43
C LYS A 248 8.92 -23.65 3.43
N ARG A 249 7.84 -24.37 3.15
CA ARG A 249 7.86 -25.44 2.12
C ARG A 249 8.20 -24.86 0.75
N PHE A 250 7.60 -23.72 0.40
CA PHE A 250 7.87 -23.03 -0.85
C PHE A 250 9.34 -22.59 -0.96
N GLU A 251 9.90 -22.03 0.12
CA GLU A 251 11.33 -21.67 0.16
C GLU A 251 12.24 -22.87 -0.11
N ASN A 252 11.94 -24.03 0.50
CA ASN A 252 12.68 -25.26 0.25
C ASN A 252 12.53 -25.77 -1.20
N SER A 253 11.32 -25.68 -1.79
CA SER A 253 11.07 -26.14 -3.16
C SER A 253 11.60 -25.19 -4.23
N ALA A 254 11.87 -23.93 -3.89
CA ALA A 254 12.41 -22.93 -4.80
C ALA A 254 13.93 -23.08 -5.06
N ALA A 255 14.58 -24.12 -4.53
CA ALA A 255 15.99 -24.40 -4.81
C ALA A 255 16.29 -24.40 -6.33
N PRO A 256 17.42 -23.81 -6.77
CA PRO A 256 18.55 -23.34 -5.97
C PRO A 256 18.43 -21.90 -5.44
N TYR A 257 17.28 -21.24 -5.60
CA TYR A 257 17.09 -19.87 -5.14
C TYR A 257 16.80 -19.83 -3.65
N LYS A 258 17.35 -18.83 -2.97
CA LYS A 258 16.98 -18.50 -1.60
C LYS A 258 15.80 -17.55 -1.62
N VAL A 259 14.67 -17.98 -1.07
CA VAL A 259 13.48 -17.13 -0.92
C VAL A 259 13.55 -16.41 0.44
N VAL A 260 13.29 -15.10 0.42
CA VAL A 260 13.12 -14.26 1.60
C VAL A 260 11.72 -13.64 1.53
N TRP A 261 10.89 -13.92 2.52
CA TRP A 261 9.53 -13.39 2.59
C TRP A 261 9.51 -12.02 3.27
N MET A 262 8.87 -11.05 2.62
CA MET A 262 8.59 -9.72 3.16
C MET A 262 7.09 -9.61 3.37
N VAL A 263 6.63 -9.93 4.58
CA VAL A 263 5.21 -9.81 4.93
C VAL A 263 4.98 -8.45 5.54
N VAL A 264 4.31 -7.57 4.81
CA VAL A 264 3.96 -6.23 5.31
C VAL A 264 2.71 -6.36 6.19
N PRO A 265 2.71 -5.86 7.44
CA PRO A 265 1.52 -5.92 8.29
C PRO A 265 0.42 -5.00 7.77
N ASN A 266 -0.84 -5.39 7.99
CA ASN A 266 -1.97 -4.51 7.76
C ASN A 266 -1.87 -3.28 8.68
N LYS A 267 -2.43 -2.18 8.20
CA LYS A 267 -2.49 -0.93 8.98
C LYS A 267 -3.36 -1.13 10.23
N SER A 268 -4.45 -1.88 10.12
CA SER A 268 -5.26 -2.31 11.28
C SER A 268 -4.45 -3.11 12.30
N THR A 269 -3.62 -4.07 11.87
CA THR A 269 -2.79 -4.90 12.76
C THR A 269 -1.86 -4.02 13.57
N VAL A 270 -1.22 -3.02 12.96
CA VAL A 270 -0.29 -2.13 13.66
C VAL A 270 -0.97 -1.22 14.69
N TYR A 271 -2.11 -0.63 14.34
CA TYR A 271 -2.72 0.45 15.14
C TYR A 271 -3.92 0.03 16.00
N LEU A 272 -4.64 -1.01 15.60
CA LEU A 272 -5.94 -1.38 16.18
C LEU A 272 -5.99 -2.79 16.75
N GLN A 273 -5.28 -3.75 16.15
CA GLN A 273 -5.39 -5.18 16.45
C GLN A 273 -4.00 -5.85 16.46
N GLN A 274 -3.14 -5.47 17.41
CA GLN A 274 -1.74 -5.93 17.45
C GLN A 274 -1.59 -7.45 17.56
N ASN A 275 -2.59 -8.12 18.14
CA ASN A 275 -2.62 -9.58 18.28
C ASN A 275 -3.17 -10.32 17.05
N HIS A 276 -3.58 -9.62 15.99
CA HIS A 276 -4.21 -10.22 14.81
C HIS A 276 -3.30 -11.29 14.18
N ALA A 277 -1.99 -11.03 14.08
CA ALA A 277 -1.03 -11.92 13.45
C ALA A 277 -0.25 -12.83 14.41
N ASP A 278 -0.59 -12.91 15.70
CA ASP A 278 0.25 -13.57 16.72
C ASP A 278 0.52 -15.06 16.41
N ALA A 279 -0.52 -15.80 16.01
CA ALA A 279 -0.39 -17.22 15.69
C ALA A 279 0.52 -17.46 14.47
N PHE A 280 0.36 -16.65 13.42
CA PHE A 280 1.23 -16.67 12.26
C PHE A 280 2.68 -16.35 12.65
N ARG A 281 2.90 -15.27 13.39
CA ARG A 281 4.24 -14.82 13.82
C ARG A 281 4.97 -15.85 14.67
N ALA A 282 4.26 -16.50 15.58
CA ALA A 282 4.82 -17.55 16.42
C ALA A 282 5.36 -18.75 15.62
N GLU A 283 4.73 -19.06 14.48
CA GLU A 283 5.19 -20.10 13.57
C GLU A 283 6.21 -19.57 12.53
N PHE A 284 6.04 -18.36 12.01
CA PHE A 284 6.89 -17.75 10.98
C PHE A 284 8.29 -17.38 11.49
N ASN A 285 8.38 -16.73 12.64
CA ASN A 285 9.64 -16.16 13.14
C ASN A 285 10.74 -17.21 13.39
N PRO A 286 10.48 -18.36 14.04
CA PRO A 286 11.50 -19.40 14.26
C PRO A 286 12.04 -20.04 12.99
N GLN A 287 11.31 -19.95 11.87
CA GLN A 287 11.69 -20.55 10.59
C GLN A 287 12.77 -19.74 9.85
N ASN A 288 13.03 -18.49 10.26
CA ASN A 288 14.00 -17.57 9.68
C ASN A 288 13.92 -17.47 8.14
N ILE A 289 12.70 -17.37 7.61
CA ILE A 289 12.42 -17.22 6.17
C ILE A 289 12.15 -15.77 5.75
N GLY A 290 12.21 -14.83 6.70
CA GLY A 290 12.00 -13.40 6.49
C GLY A 290 12.02 -12.64 7.81
N PRO A 291 12.16 -11.31 7.79
CA PRO A 291 12.15 -10.51 9.02
C PRO A 291 10.73 -10.32 9.58
N ASP A 292 10.61 -10.19 10.91
CA ASP A 292 9.36 -9.79 11.57
C ASP A 292 9.08 -8.29 11.39
N LEU A 293 8.36 -7.94 10.30
CA LEU A 293 7.92 -6.56 10.06
C LEU A 293 6.73 -6.15 10.94
N PHE A 294 6.02 -7.10 11.56
CA PHE A 294 4.93 -6.81 12.49
C PHE A 294 5.49 -6.20 13.78
N ASP A 295 6.47 -6.87 14.40
CA ASP A 295 7.18 -6.36 15.57
C ASP A 295 7.87 -5.02 15.27
N LEU A 296 8.51 -4.92 14.10
CA LEU A 296 9.18 -3.70 13.67
C LEU A 296 8.20 -2.53 13.57
N ALA A 297 7.04 -2.73 12.93
CA ALA A 297 6.03 -1.68 12.79
C ALA A 297 5.41 -1.30 14.14
N GLU A 298 5.07 -2.29 14.97
CA GLU A 298 4.52 -2.06 16.31
C GLU A 298 5.46 -1.24 17.19
N LYS A 299 6.76 -1.56 17.20
CA LYS A 299 7.78 -0.83 17.97
C LYS A 299 8.06 0.58 17.46
N ASN A 300 7.76 0.85 16.19
CA ASN A 300 8.07 2.13 15.54
C ASN A 300 6.85 3.03 15.36
N ARG A 301 5.61 2.55 15.54
CA ARG A 301 4.39 3.37 15.35
C ARG A 301 4.33 4.64 16.19
N PHE A 302 4.99 4.65 17.35
CA PHE A 302 5.12 5.83 18.23
C PHE A 302 6.43 6.61 18.06
N LYS A 303 7.39 6.06 17.31
CA LYS A 303 8.70 6.69 17.06
C LYS A 303 8.74 7.42 15.72
N MET A 304 7.79 7.10 14.85
CA MET A 304 7.68 7.63 13.51
C MET A 304 6.27 8.13 13.29
N THR A 305 6.13 9.44 13.19
CA THR A 305 4.88 10.07 12.78
C THR A 305 4.53 9.63 11.36
N ASP A 306 3.27 9.27 11.14
CA ASP A 306 2.74 8.77 9.88
C ASP A 306 3.47 7.52 9.35
N LEU A 307 3.86 6.57 10.20
CA LEU A 307 4.42 5.29 9.74
C LEU A 307 3.52 4.65 8.66
N PHE A 308 2.21 4.58 8.91
CA PHE A 308 1.20 4.49 7.84
C PHE A 308 0.32 5.75 7.89
N PRO A 309 0.45 6.67 6.91
CA PRO A 309 -0.34 7.90 6.88
C PRO A 309 -1.84 7.63 6.85
N ALA A 310 -2.64 8.42 7.55
CA ALA A 310 -4.08 8.15 7.69
C ALA A 310 -4.82 8.07 6.33
N ASN A 311 -4.50 8.93 5.37
CA ASN A 311 -5.11 8.96 4.03
C ASN A 311 -4.59 7.91 3.03
N GLU A 312 -3.57 7.11 3.37
CA GLU A 312 -2.87 6.21 2.44
C GLU A 312 -3.06 4.74 2.84
N THR A 313 -3.11 3.85 1.85
CA THR A 313 -3.18 2.40 2.02
C THR A 313 -1.82 1.77 2.35
N HIS A 314 -0.75 2.48 1.98
CA HIS A 314 0.64 2.08 2.13
C HIS A 314 1.31 2.70 3.36
N VAL A 315 2.53 2.23 3.67
CA VAL A 315 3.44 2.93 4.59
C VAL A 315 3.91 4.26 3.99
N SER A 316 4.32 5.20 4.83
CA SER A 316 5.00 6.41 4.36
C SER A 316 6.35 6.08 3.73
N THR A 317 6.92 7.04 2.99
CA THR A 317 8.29 6.92 2.44
C THR A 317 9.31 6.60 3.54
N GLN A 318 9.17 7.18 4.73
CA GLN A 318 10.01 6.85 5.88
C GLN A 318 9.78 5.41 6.37
N GLY A 319 8.52 4.95 6.41
CA GLY A 319 8.19 3.56 6.74
C GLY A 319 8.75 2.55 5.74
N TYR A 320 8.70 2.86 4.44
CA TYR A 320 9.34 2.04 3.42
C TYR A 320 10.86 1.99 3.58
N ILE A 321 11.53 3.09 3.93
CA ILE A 321 12.96 3.10 4.19
C ILE A 321 13.28 2.22 5.41
N LEU A 322 12.48 2.30 6.47
CA LEU A 322 12.61 1.43 7.65
C LEU A 322 12.49 -0.05 7.27
N PHE A 323 11.48 -0.42 6.49
CA PHE A 323 11.31 -1.79 6.02
C PHE A 323 12.44 -2.21 5.08
N GLY A 324 12.89 -1.32 4.19
CA GLY A 324 14.02 -1.56 3.30
C GLY A 324 15.33 -1.80 4.05
N GLN A 325 15.57 -1.10 5.15
CA GLN A 325 16.74 -1.32 6.03
C GLN A 325 16.68 -2.70 6.67
N ARG A 326 15.52 -3.08 7.24
CA ARG A 326 15.35 -4.43 7.82
C ARG A 326 15.50 -5.54 6.77
N MET A 327 14.99 -5.32 5.56
CA MET A 327 15.16 -6.24 4.44
C MET A 327 16.61 -6.32 3.97
N LEU A 328 17.34 -5.20 3.94
CA LEU A 328 18.77 -5.19 3.61
C LEU A 328 19.57 -6.05 4.61
N GLU A 329 19.27 -5.97 5.90
CA GLU A 329 19.88 -6.83 6.91
C GLU A 329 19.59 -8.31 6.63
N ALA A 330 18.32 -8.67 6.41
CA ALA A 330 17.92 -10.04 6.11
C ALA A 330 18.56 -10.58 4.81
N VAL A 331 18.69 -9.74 3.78
CA VAL A 331 19.36 -10.10 2.53
C VAL A 331 20.85 -10.35 2.76
N ARG A 332 21.52 -9.55 3.59
CA ARG A 332 22.96 -9.72 3.87
C ARG A 332 23.30 -11.03 4.56
N GLU A 333 22.35 -11.64 5.27
CA GLU A 333 22.52 -12.96 5.86
C GLU A 333 22.64 -14.08 4.81
N VAL A 334 22.07 -13.88 3.62
CA VAL A 334 21.99 -14.91 2.57
C VAL A 334 22.72 -14.54 1.28
N LEU A 335 23.00 -13.27 1.07
CA LEU A 335 23.69 -12.72 -0.08
C LEU A 335 24.61 -11.58 0.39
N PRO A 336 25.93 -11.84 0.51
CA PRO A 336 26.89 -10.83 0.93
C PRO A 336 26.82 -9.57 0.05
N ALA A 337 27.22 -8.44 0.62
CA ALA A 337 27.23 -7.17 -0.10
C ALA A 337 28.06 -7.28 -1.39
N PRO A 338 27.60 -6.70 -2.51
CA PRO A 338 28.37 -6.67 -3.74
C PRO A 338 29.70 -5.96 -3.48
N ILE A 339 30.80 -6.53 -3.99
CA ILE A 339 32.12 -5.89 -3.89
C ILE A 339 32.03 -4.56 -4.64
N ALA A 340 32.26 -3.46 -3.95
CA ALA A 340 32.38 -2.15 -4.59
C ALA A 340 33.47 -2.26 -5.65
N LYS A 341 33.12 -2.10 -6.92
CA LYS A 341 34.14 -2.02 -7.97
C LYS A 341 35.02 -0.82 -7.64
N SER A 342 36.29 -1.07 -7.36
CA SER A 342 37.32 -0.04 -7.37
C SER A 342 37.20 0.69 -8.71
N GLN A 343 36.86 1.98 -8.65
CA GLN A 343 36.80 2.84 -9.84
C GLN A 343 38.17 2.92 -10.52
#